data_AF-A0A6N1YCY2-F1
#
_entry.id   AF-A0A6N1YCY2-F1
#
_cell.length_a   1.000
_cell.length_b   1.000
_cell.length_c   1.000
_cell.angle_alpha   90.00
_cell.angle_beta   90.00
_cell.angle_gamma   90.00
#
_symmetry.space_group_name_H-M   'P 1'
#
loop_
_entity.id
_entity.type
_entity.pdbx_description
1 polymer ?
#
loop_
_entity_poly.entity_id
_entity_poly.type
_entity_poly.pdbx_seq_one_letter_code
_entity_poly.pdbx_strand_id
1 'polypeptide(L)'
;MNFPRLIPEHIFFALRFFLAPFLTFILAKTLFELLAFNFLDLSQVVNQYISQARDISSAVKINEIKARLLWATSVMVYFFITIGFGAFIWDLLRSSETKLTLLFFTVIAIVISVVETSYLLSVESTVSPIASIFNFTFDTLSGSGYFTLNQLFIVHTTLDIINLISFLVVPFGLVAGCCIMHKIPLTLHKDAEFFLGRSEQLKKLITAGSAVMVIGVIHMQLWLNWPLAFLDGTEKITQLKSITVLICQYWGVSYSLIIAALYIPAASYLSNQAKLALQQGGDREQRQDPAKWLIENHMMFSPIASLPQILTVIAPMLVGTFSSALSDLVFY
;
A
#
# COMPACT_ATOMS: atom_id res chain seq x y z
N MET A 1 -45.35 -4.57 -7.15
CA MET A 1 -44.37 -4.22 -8.20
C MET A 1 -42.98 -4.51 -7.67
N ASN A 2 -42.33 -5.57 -8.15
CA ASN A 2 -40.92 -5.83 -7.82
C ASN A 2 -40.07 -4.93 -8.72
N PHE A 3 -39.52 -3.86 -8.16
CA PHE A 3 -38.45 -3.15 -8.86
C PHE A 3 -37.29 -4.12 -9.05
N PRO A 4 -36.80 -4.33 -10.29
CA PRO A 4 -35.58 -5.09 -10.48
C PRO A 4 -34.48 -4.40 -9.67
N ARG A 5 -33.89 -5.13 -8.72
CA ARG A 5 -32.75 -4.60 -7.96
C ARG A 5 -31.62 -4.36 -8.96
N LEU A 6 -31.31 -3.08 -9.19
CA LEU A 6 -30.25 -2.61 -10.08
C LEU A 6 -28.87 -3.22 -9.72
N ILE A 7 -28.66 -3.55 -8.45
CA ILE A 7 -27.44 -4.17 -7.95
C ILE A 7 -27.80 -5.53 -7.32
N PRO A 8 -27.23 -6.63 -7.83
CA PRO A 8 -27.42 -7.95 -7.25
C PRO A 8 -26.94 -8.07 -5.78
N GLU A 9 -27.63 -8.86 -4.96
CA GLU A 9 -27.34 -8.99 -3.51
C GLU A 9 -25.90 -9.43 -3.19
N HIS A 10 -25.37 -10.35 -3.99
CA HIS A 10 -24.01 -10.86 -3.87
C HIS A 10 -22.93 -9.80 -4.16
N ILE A 11 -23.25 -8.72 -4.89
CA ILE A 11 -22.36 -7.55 -5.02
C ILE A 11 -22.39 -6.74 -3.72
N PHE A 12 -23.57 -6.46 -3.16
CA PHE A 12 -23.69 -5.77 -1.87
C PHE A 12 -22.98 -6.50 -0.74
N PHE A 13 -23.04 -7.83 -0.74
CA PHE A 13 -22.31 -8.65 0.23
C PHE A 13 -20.80 -8.44 0.13
N ALA A 14 -20.24 -8.54 -1.07
CA ALA A 14 -18.80 -8.36 -1.30
C ALA A 14 -18.32 -6.93 -0.96
N LEU A 15 -19.13 -5.90 -1.25
CA LEU A 15 -18.82 -4.51 -0.91
C LEU A 15 -18.67 -4.25 0.60
N ARG A 16 -19.22 -5.11 1.46
CA ARG A 16 -19.00 -4.97 2.91
C ARG A 16 -17.52 -5.13 3.30
N PHE A 17 -16.78 -5.94 2.56
CA PHE A 17 -15.34 -6.15 2.76
C PHE A 17 -14.49 -5.03 2.14
N PHE A 18 -15.07 -4.21 1.25
CA PHE A 18 -14.45 -3.00 0.72
C PHE A 18 -14.52 -1.82 1.71
N LEU A 19 -15.64 -1.70 2.43
CA LEU A 19 -15.96 -0.50 3.20
C LEU A 19 -14.92 -0.23 4.30
N ALA A 20 -14.58 -1.24 5.09
CA ALA A 20 -13.62 -1.08 6.19
C ALA A 20 -12.23 -0.61 5.71
N PRO A 21 -11.55 -1.29 4.76
CA PRO A 21 -10.24 -0.83 4.28
C PRO A 21 -10.31 0.54 3.58
N PHE A 22 -11.40 0.84 2.86
CA PHE A 22 -11.59 2.15 2.23
C PHE A 22 -11.75 3.27 3.26
N LEU A 23 -12.57 3.07 4.30
CA LEU A 23 -12.71 4.05 5.39
C LEU A 23 -11.41 4.24 6.15
N THR A 24 -10.64 3.17 6.39
CA THR A 24 -9.30 3.27 7.00
C THR A 24 -8.36 4.10 6.13
N PHE A 25 -8.39 3.92 4.81
CA PHE A 25 -7.59 4.71 3.87
C PHE A 25 -7.97 6.20 3.89
N ILE A 26 -9.28 6.52 3.83
CA ILE A 26 -9.76 7.90 3.91
C ILE A 26 -9.40 8.54 5.27
N LEU A 27 -9.54 7.78 6.36
CA LEU A 27 -9.16 8.23 7.70
C LEU A 27 -7.66 8.53 7.78
N ALA A 28 -6.80 7.62 7.29
CA ALA A 28 -5.36 7.81 7.26
C ALA A 28 -4.96 9.05 6.46
N LYS A 29 -5.57 9.27 5.29
CA LYS A 29 -5.32 10.50 4.51
C LYS A 29 -5.76 11.75 5.26
N THR A 30 -6.98 11.74 5.79
CA THR A 30 -7.55 12.89 6.50
C THR A 30 -6.72 13.25 7.73
N LEU A 31 -6.31 12.24 8.52
CA LEU A 31 -5.45 12.46 9.68
C LEU A 31 -4.08 13.00 9.27
N PHE A 32 -3.51 12.53 8.15
CA PHE A 32 -2.24 13.06 7.67
C PHE A 32 -2.36 14.54 7.28
N GLU A 33 -3.37 14.89 6.49
CA GLU A 33 -3.64 16.27 6.07
C GLU A 33 -3.89 17.21 7.26
N LEU A 34 -4.59 16.73 8.30
CA LEU A 34 -4.92 17.55 9.47
C LEU A 34 -3.75 17.68 10.46
N LEU A 35 -2.91 16.66 10.60
CA LEU A 35 -1.90 16.58 11.67
C LEU A 35 -0.48 16.85 11.18
N ALA A 36 -0.18 16.72 9.88
CA ALA A 36 1.13 17.00 9.31
C ALA A 36 1.32 18.49 8.94
N PHE A 37 0.76 19.39 9.77
CA PHE A 37 0.91 20.83 9.61
C PHE A 37 2.40 21.25 9.65
N ASN A 38 2.74 22.35 8.96
CA ASN A 38 4.10 22.91 8.83
C ASN A 38 5.13 22.03 8.12
N PHE A 39 4.74 20.91 7.51
CA PHE A 39 5.64 20.14 6.64
C PHE A 39 6.13 20.95 5.42
N LEU A 40 5.33 21.95 5.02
CA LEU A 40 5.59 22.90 3.93
C LEU A 40 6.95 23.62 4.03
N ASP A 41 7.46 23.81 5.26
CA ASP A 41 8.69 24.57 5.46
C ASP A 41 9.94 23.71 5.34
N LEU A 42 9.81 22.38 5.19
CA LEU A 42 10.97 21.47 5.19
C LEU A 42 11.90 21.74 4.00
N SER A 43 11.37 21.94 2.80
CA SER A 43 12.18 22.26 1.61
C SER A 43 12.89 23.60 1.76
N GLN A 44 12.22 24.59 2.37
CA GLN A 44 12.82 25.90 2.65
C GLN A 44 13.97 25.78 3.65
N VAL A 45 13.79 25.01 4.73
CA VAL A 45 14.84 24.76 5.72
C VAL A 45 16.05 24.11 5.07
N VAL A 46 15.85 23.07 4.25
CA VAL A 46 16.96 22.40 3.56
C VAL A 46 17.64 23.32 2.54
N ASN A 47 16.87 24.05 1.73
CA ASN A 47 17.40 24.99 0.75
C ASN A 47 18.21 26.12 1.40
N GLN A 48 17.78 26.63 2.56
CA GLN A 48 18.55 27.59 3.33
C GLN A 48 19.93 27.03 3.71
N TYR A 49 20.01 25.77 4.15
CA TYR A 49 21.30 25.14 4.45
C TYR A 49 22.16 24.94 3.22
N ILE A 50 21.59 24.47 2.11
CA ILE A 50 22.32 24.26 0.86
C ILE A 50 22.89 25.61 0.36
N SER A 51 22.09 26.68 0.40
CA SER A 51 22.52 28.01 -0.05
C SER A 51 23.65 28.62 0.80
N GLN A 52 23.77 28.22 2.07
CA GLN A 52 24.83 28.66 2.98
C GLN A 52 26.16 27.93 2.74
N ALA A 53 26.12 26.73 2.15
CA ALA A 53 27.33 25.98 1.79
C ALA A 53 27.98 26.62 0.55
N ARG A 54 29.06 27.39 0.75
CA ARG A 54 29.76 28.12 -0.33
C ARG A 54 30.34 27.22 -1.42
N ASP A 55 30.74 26.00 -1.09
CA ASP A 55 31.28 25.01 -2.01
C ASP A 55 30.79 23.60 -1.64
N ILE A 56 30.36 22.82 -2.65
CA ILE A 56 30.01 21.42 -2.43
C ILE A 56 31.29 20.60 -2.25
N SER A 57 31.44 19.96 -1.09
CA SER A 57 32.52 19.00 -0.86
C SER A 57 32.40 17.80 -1.82
N SER A 58 33.54 17.18 -2.19
CA SER A 58 33.51 15.94 -2.98
C SER A 58 32.70 14.83 -2.28
N ALA A 59 32.63 14.86 -0.95
CA ALA A 59 31.84 13.91 -0.16
C ALA A 59 30.33 14.08 -0.42
N VAL A 60 29.82 15.32 -0.43
CA VAL A 60 28.41 15.60 -0.75
C VAL A 60 28.06 15.11 -2.16
N LYS A 61 28.94 15.34 -3.16
CA LYS A 61 28.70 14.85 -4.53
C LYS A 61 28.60 13.32 -4.59
N ILE A 62 29.48 12.62 -3.86
CA ILE A 62 29.45 11.15 -3.79
C ILE A 62 28.16 10.68 -3.10
N ASN A 63 27.76 11.33 -2.00
CA ASN A 63 26.54 11.00 -1.27
C ASN A 63 25.28 11.23 -2.11
N GLU A 64 25.23 12.31 -2.88
CA GLU A 64 24.15 12.58 -3.85
C GLU A 64 24.04 11.45 -4.88
N ILE A 65 25.16 11.08 -5.51
CA ILE A 65 25.18 10.01 -6.52
C ILE A 65 24.68 8.69 -5.91
N LYS A 66 25.14 8.35 -4.69
CA LYS A 66 24.67 7.17 -3.95
C LYS A 66 23.15 7.24 -3.73
N ALA A 67 22.64 8.34 -3.19
CA ALA A 67 21.23 8.53 -2.91
C ALA A 67 20.37 8.40 -4.19
N ARG A 68 20.78 9.04 -5.28
CA ARG A 68 20.11 8.96 -6.57
C ARG A 68 20.06 7.54 -7.12
N LEU A 69 21.18 6.80 -7.05
CA LEU A 69 21.25 5.42 -7.53
C LEU A 69 20.42 4.46 -6.67
N LEU A 70 20.37 4.66 -5.36
CA LEU A 70 19.51 3.89 -4.47
C LEU A 70 18.03 4.15 -4.76
N TRP A 71 17.65 5.42 -4.92
CA TRP A 71 16.29 5.78 -5.31
C TRP A 71 15.93 5.16 -6.66
N ALA A 72 16.77 5.30 -7.69
CA ALA A 72 16.56 4.66 -8.99
C ALA A 72 16.43 3.13 -8.90
N THR A 73 17.23 2.48 -8.06
CA THR A 73 17.12 1.04 -7.78
C THR A 73 15.76 0.71 -7.17
N SER A 74 15.30 1.50 -6.19
CA SER A 74 13.98 1.32 -5.59
C SER A 74 12.84 1.49 -6.59
N VAL A 75 12.97 2.42 -7.54
CA VAL A 75 12.01 2.63 -8.64
C VAL A 75 11.90 1.38 -9.51
N MET A 76 13.04 0.79 -9.89
CA MET A 76 13.05 -0.46 -10.67
C MET A 76 12.36 -1.61 -9.93
N VAL A 77 12.69 -1.80 -8.64
CA VAL A 77 12.07 -2.84 -7.81
C VAL A 77 10.58 -2.57 -7.61
N TYR A 78 10.19 -1.32 -7.40
CA TYR A 78 8.80 -0.90 -7.28
C TYR A 78 7.99 -1.27 -8.52
N PHE A 79 8.48 -0.92 -9.73
CA PHE A 79 7.80 -1.27 -10.97
C PHE A 79 7.72 -2.79 -11.17
N PHE A 80 8.80 -3.52 -10.90
CA PHE A 80 8.80 -4.99 -11.01
C PHE A 80 7.72 -5.64 -10.14
N ILE A 81 7.68 -5.28 -8.84
CA ILE A 81 6.69 -5.81 -7.89
C ILE A 81 5.28 -5.40 -8.29
N THR A 82 5.09 -4.15 -8.70
CA THR A 82 3.76 -3.62 -9.00
C THR A 82 3.18 -4.17 -10.31
N ILE A 83 4.02 -4.39 -11.34
CA ILE A 83 3.62 -5.09 -12.57
C ILE A 83 3.24 -6.53 -12.25
N GLY A 84 4.04 -7.24 -11.45
CA GLY A 84 3.74 -8.60 -11.01
C GLY A 84 2.41 -8.67 -10.26
N PHE A 85 2.16 -7.73 -9.35
CA PHE A 85 0.89 -7.63 -8.62
C PHE A 85 -0.29 -7.26 -9.52
N GLY A 86 -0.10 -6.35 -10.48
CA GLY A 86 -1.11 -6.02 -11.48
C GLY A 86 -1.49 -7.22 -12.34
N ALA A 87 -0.52 -8.03 -12.77
CA ALA A 87 -0.76 -9.28 -13.49
C ALA A 87 -1.53 -10.30 -12.62
N PHE A 88 -1.18 -10.42 -11.33
CA PHE A 88 -1.92 -11.25 -10.37
C PHE A 88 -3.38 -10.78 -10.19
N ILE A 89 -3.60 -9.47 -10.00
CA ILE A 89 -4.96 -8.90 -9.92
C ILE A 89 -5.73 -9.20 -11.21
N TRP A 90 -5.11 -8.98 -12.37
CA TRP A 90 -5.73 -9.24 -13.65
C TRP A 90 -6.16 -10.70 -13.81
N ASP A 91 -5.30 -11.66 -13.46
CA ASP A 91 -5.62 -13.09 -13.49
C ASP A 91 -6.80 -13.43 -12.55
N LEU A 92 -6.76 -12.89 -11.33
CA LEU A 92 -7.83 -13.06 -10.36
C LEU A 92 -9.17 -12.49 -10.87
N LEU A 93 -9.15 -11.29 -11.44
CA LEU A 93 -10.32 -10.64 -12.02
C LEU A 93 -10.86 -11.40 -13.23
N ARG A 94 -9.98 -11.88 -14.11
CA ARG A 94 -10.33 -12.69 -15.30
C ARG A 94 -10.96 -14.02 -14.90
N SER A 95 -10.54 -14.60 -13.78
CA SER A 95 -11.12 -15.84 -13.24
C SER A 95 -12.53 -15.66 -12.66
N SER A 96 -13.05 -14.43 -12.57
CA SER A 96 -14.41 -14.16 -12.10
C SER A 96 -15.46 -14.74 -13.05
N GLU A 97 -16.43 -15.50 -12.51
CA GLU A 97 -17.44 -16.22 -13.31
C GLU A 97 -18.51 -15.29 -13.90
N THR A 98 -18.73 -14.14 -13.28
CA THR A 98 -19.78 -13.18 -13.65
C THR A 98 -19.17 -11.94 -14.28
N LYS A 99 -19.32 -11.80 -15.62
CA LYS A 99 -18.88 -10.62 -16.38
C LYS A 99 -19.47 -9.31 -15.84
N LEU A 100 -20.71 -9.35 -15.33
CA LEU A 100 -21.38 -8.20 -14.73
C LEU A 100 -20.70 -7.73 -13.45
N THR A 101 -20.27 -8.66 -12.60
CA THR A 101 -19.57 -8.35 -11.37
C THR A 101 -18.20 -7.77 -11.67
N LEU A 102 -17.47 -8.37 -12.60
CA LEU A 102 -16.19 -7.83 -13.06
C LEU A 102 -16.36 -6.38 -13.53
N LEU A 103 -17.35 -6.11 -14.39
CA LEU A 103 -17.65 -4.76 -14.86
C LEU A 103 -17.91 -3.79 -13.71
N PHE A 104 -18.78 -4.15 -12.78
CA PHE A 104 -19.16 -3.28 -11.66
C PHE A 104 -17.96 -2.92 -10.78
N PHE A 105 -17.14 -3.91 -10.47
CA PHE A 105 -15.94 -3.76 -9.67
C PHE A 105 -14.84 -2.98 -10.38
N THR A 106 -14.65 -3.20 -11.69
CA THR A 106 -13.75 -2.38 -12.50
C THR A 106 -14.21 -0.93 -12.55
N VAL A 107 -15.52 -0.66 -12.69
CA VAL A 107 -16.06 0.71 -12.66
C VAL A 107 -15.79 1.37 -11.30
N ILE A 108 -16.00 0.66 -10.18
CA ILE A 108 -15.68 1.19 -8.85
C ILE A 108 -14.20 1.53 -8.73
N ALA A 109 -13.31 0.61 -9.13
CA ALA A 109 -11.87 0.84 -9.08
C ALA A 109 -11.47 2.07 -9.93
N ILE A 110 -12.00 2.18 -11.16
CA ILE A 110 -11.75 3.32 -12.04
C ILE A 110 -12.24 4.63 -11.41
N VAL A 111 -13.46 4.65 -10.85
CA VAL A 111 -14.00 5.87 -10.21
C VAL A 111 -13.12 6.30 -9.04
N ILE A 112 -12.70 5.37 -8.18
CA ILE A 112 -11.80 5.68 -7.07
C ILE A 112 -10.47 6.21 -7.59
N SER A 113 -9.87 5.54 -8.57
CA SER A 113 -8.60 5.98 -9.17
C SER A 113 -8.70 7.36 -9.81
N VAL A 114 -9.82 7.68 -10.46
CA VAL A 114 -10.07 9.02 -11.05
C VAL A 114 -10.22 10.07 -9.96
N VAL A 115 -10.97 9.78 -8.88
CA VAL A 115 -11.12 10.70 -7.74
C VAL A 115 -9.77 10.96 -7.07
N GLU A 116 -8.98 9.91 -6.86
CA GLU A 116 -7.63 9.97 -6.28
C GLU A 116 -6.65 10.76 -7.15
N THR A 117 -6.66 10.51 -8.46
CA THR A 117 -5.82 11.25 -9.42
C THR A 117 -6.25 12.72 -9.49
N SER A 118 -7.56 12.98 -9.51
CA SER A 118 -8.10 14.35 -9.51
C SER A 118 -7.74 15.08 -8.22
N TYR A 119 -7.77 14.39 -7.09
CA TYR A 119 -7.30 14.92 -5.81
C TYR A 119 -5.82 15.32 -5.91
N LEU A 120 -4.94 14.43 -6.40
CA LEU A 120 -3.51 14.76 -6.56
C LEU A 120 -3.31 16.02 -7.41
N LEU A 121 -3.96 16.08 -8.58
CA LEU A 121 -3.87 17.23 -9.49
C LEU A 121 -4.42 18.51 -8.86
N SER A 122 -5.45 18.42 -8.01
CA SER A 122 -5.95 19.58 -7.27
C SER A 122 -5.03 19.98 -6.12
N VAL A 123 -4.38 19.00 -5.49
CA VAL A 123 -3.50 19.19 -4.34
C VAL A 123 -2.23 19.92 -4.75
N GLU A 124 -1.69 19.70 -5.94
CA GLU A 124 -0.59 20.50 -6.51
C GLU A 124 -0.88 22.02 -6.52
N SER A 125 -2.16 22.41 -6.61
CA SER A 125 -2.57 23.82 -6.59
C SER A 125 -2.81 24.39 -5.19
N THR A 126 -2.77 23.55 -4.14
CA THR A 126 -3.11 23.91 -2.76
C THR A 126 -1.97 23.63 -1.79
N VAL A 127 -1.93 24.39 -0.70
CA VAL A 127 -0.97 24.24 0.40
C VAL A 127 -1.37 23.05 1.26
N SER A 128 -1.05 21.82 0.82
CA SER A 128 -1.36 20.56 1.52
C SER A 128 -0.09 19.82 1.96
N PRO A 129 -0.07 19.21 3.17
CA PRO A 129 1.01 18.32 3.60
C PRO A 129 1.34 17.17 2.63
N ILE A 130 0.35 16.58 1.96
CA ILE A 130 0.60 15.53 0.96
C ILE A 130 1.30 16.12 -0.26
N ALA A 131 0.84 17.28 -0.77
CA ALA A 131 1.53 18.00 -1.85
C ALA A 131 2.99 18.28 -1.47
N SER A 132 3.21 18.65 -0.22
CA SER A 132 4.51 19.03 0.31
C SER A 132 5.47 17.86 0.36
N ILE A 133 5.00 16.63 0.62
CA ILE A 133 5.83 15.42 0.46
C ILE A 133 6.31 15.29 -0.99
N PHE A 134 5.41 15.47 -1.95
CA PHE A 134 5.73 15.41 -3.38
C PHE A 134 6.70 16.48 -3.83
N ASN A 135 6.46 17.72 -3.40
CA ASN A 135 7.28 18.85 -3.79
C ASN A 135 8.60 18.90 -3.04
N PHE A 136 8.72 18.32 -1.84
CA PHE A 136 9.91 18.40 -1.00
C PHE A 136 11.20 18.06 -1.77
N THR A 137 11.21 16.90 -2.45
CA THR A 137 12.38 16.48 -3.22
C THR A 137 12.59 17.37 -4.43
N PHE A 138 11.54 17.66 -5.20
CA PHE A 138 11.67 18.48 -6.40
C PHE A 138 12.16 19.90 -6.08
N ASP A 139 11.54 20.57 -5.12
CA ASP A 139 11.88 21.92 -4.67
C ASP A 139 13.30 22.00 -4.13
N THR A 140 13.75 20.97 -3.42
CA THR A 140 15.11 20.94 -2.89
C THR A 140 16.14 20.68 -3.99
N LEU A 141 15.87 19.73 -4.90
CA LEU A 141 16.76 19.47 -6.03
C LEU A 141 16.85 20.68 -6.96
N SER A 142 15.73 21.34 -7.25
CA SER A 142 15.68 22.57 -8.03
C SER A 142 16.38 23.72 -7.30
N GLY A 143 16.11 23.91 -6.00
CA GLY A 143 16.72 24.94 -5.17
C GLY A 143 18.23 24.79 -4.99
N SER A 144 18.75 23.55 -5.09
CA SER A 144 20.19 23.28 -5.01
C SER A 144 21.00 23.85 -6.17
N GLY A 145 20.37 24.07 -7.33
CA GLY A 145 21.05 24.53 -8.55
C GLY A 145 21.96 23.49 -9.23
N TYR A 146 22.00 22.24 -8.76
CA TYR A 146 22.88 21.20 -9.32
C TYR A 146 22.29 20.39 -10.47
N PHE A 147 20.99 20.53 -10.72
CA PHE A 147 20.28 19.77 -11.73
C PHE A 147 19.85 20.67 -12.88
N THR A 148 20.02 20.15 -14.09
CA THR A 148 19.46 20.76 -15.29
C THR A 148 17.94 20.60 -15.32
N LEU A 149 17.24 21.47 -16.04
CA LEU A 149 15.79 21.38 -16.24
C LEU A 149 15.35 20.01 -16.77
N ASN A 150 16.13 19.42 -17.68
CA ASN A 150 15.84 18.09 -18.23
C ASN A 150 15.95 16.98 -17.17
N GLN A 151 16.93 17.05 -16.26
CA GLN A 151 17.06 16.09 -15.17
C GLN A 151 15.90 16.21 -14.17
N LEU A 152 15.52 17.44 -13.81
CA LEU A 152 14.37 17.70 -12.94
C LEU A 152 13.06 17.19 -13.56
N PHE A 153 12.87 17.40 -14.87
CA PHE A 153 11.72 16.88 -15.61
C PHE A 153 11.64 15.35 -15.57
N ILE A 154 12.77 14.65 -15.73
CA ILE A 154 12.82 13.18 -15.62
C ILE A 154 12.41 12.72 -14.21
N VAL A 155 12.91 13.39 -13.16
CA VAL A 155 12.57 13.05 -11.77
C VAL A 155 11.07 13.26 -11.52
N HIS A 156 10.52 14.41 -11.91
CA HIS A 156 9.10 14.72 -11.78
C HIS A 156 8.22 13.70 -12.50
N THR A 157 8.49 13.47 -13.79
CA THR A 157 7.75 12.49 -14.62
C THR A 157 7.80 11.09 -14.01
N THR A 158 8.95 10.69 -13.46
CA THR A 158 9.08 9.37 -12.80
C THR A 158 8.17 9.27 -11.58
N LEU A 159 8.12 10.31 -10.74
CA LEU A 159 7.24 10.34 -9.56
C LEU A 159 5.77 10.35 -9.96
N ASP A 160 5.39 11.11 -11.00
CA ASP A 160 4.01 11.14 -11.51
C ASP A 160 3.55 9.74 -11.96
N ILE A 161 4.41 9.02 -12.67
CA ILE A 161 4.13 7.64 -13.10
C ILE A 161 3.95 6.72 -11.88
N ILE A 162 4.83 6.81 -10.87
CA ILE A 162 4.75 6.00 -9.65
C ILE A 162 3.46 6.29 -8.88
N ASN A 163 3.09 7.56 -8.77
CA ASN A 163 1.86 7.99 -8.11
C ASN A 163 0.62 7.49 -8.86
N LEU A 164 0.59 7.66 -10.18
CA LEU A 164 -0.48 7.16 -11.02
C LEU A 164 -0.65 5.64 -10.86
N ILE A 165 0.44 4.89 -10.91
CA ILE A 165 0.43 3.45 -10.71
C ILE A 165 -0.08 3.10 -9.30
N SER A 166 0.36 3.82 -8.26
CA SER A 166 -0.13 3.62 -6.89
C SER A 166 -1.65 3.82 -6.79
N PHE A 167 -2.19 4.87 -7.41
CA PHE A 167 -3.63 5.15 -7.43
C PHE A 167 -4.45 4.16 -8.25
N LEU A 168 -3.83 3.44 -9.17
CA LEU A 168 -4.48 2.33 -9.87
C LEU A 168 -4.41 1.05 -9.05
N VAL A 169 -3.23 0.69 -8.56
CA VAL A 169 -3.00 -0.62 -7.95
C VAL A 169 -3.77 -0.80 -6.65
N VAL A 170 -3.87 0.22 -5.80
CA VAL A 170 -4.55 0.10 -4.50
C VAL A 170 -6.06 -0.16 -4.65
N PRO A 171 -6.83 0.65 -5.39
CA PRO A 171 -8.26 0.38 -5.62
C PRO A 171 -8.52 -0.96 -6.30
N PHE A 172 -7.71 -1.30 -7.30
CA PHE A 172 -7.81 -2.59 -8.00
C PHE A 172 -7.50 -3.77 -7.07
N GLY A 173 -6.54 -3.65 -6.16
CA GLY A 173 -6.24 -4.64 -5.13
C GLY A 173 -7.39 -4.85 -4.13
N LEU A 174 -8.00 -3.77 -3.66
CA LEU A 174 -9.18 -3.84 -2.78
C LEU A 174 -10.37 -4.51 -3.47
N VAL A 175 -10.59 -4.16 -4.73
CA VAL A 175 -11.64 -4.73 -5.56
C VAL A 175 -11.38 -6.22 -5.87
N ALA A 176 -10.13 -6.60 -6.11
CA ALA A 176 -9.73 -8.01 -6.22
C ALA A 176 -10.11 -8.80 -4.95
N GLY A 177 -9.92 -8.22 -3.76
CA GLY A 177 -10.39 -8.80 -2.51
C GLY A 177 -11.91 -9.02 -2.48
N CYS A 178 -12.67 -8.07 -2.99
CA CYS A 178 -14.13 -8.19 -3.11
C CYS A 178 -14.53 -9.30 -4.07
N CYS A 179 -13.82 -9.47 -5.19
CA CYS A 179 -14.06 -10.57 -6.14
C CYS A 179 -13.85 -11.96 -5.50
N ILE A 180 -12.87 -12.10 -4.60
CA ILE A 180 -12.67 -13.35 -3.84
C ILE A 180 -13.91 -13.64 -2.99
N MET A 181 -14.45 -12.62 -2.33
CA MET A 181 -15.61 -12.76 -1.43
C MET A 181 -16.94 -12.90 -2.17
N HIS A 182 -17.03 -12.41 -3.40
CA HIS A 182 -18.25 -12.37 -4.20
C HIS A 182 -18.81 -13.74 -4.57
N LYS A 183 -17.96 -14.74 -4.75
CA LYS A 183 -18.33 -16.06 -5.25
C LYS A 183 -18.97 -16.98 -4.20
N ILE A 184 -19.38 -16.46 -3.05
CA ILE A 184 -19.97 -17.25 -1.96
C ILE A 184 -21.50 -17.20 -2.10
N PRO A 185 -22.16 -18.26 -2.61
CA PRO A 185 -23.61 -18.25 -2.76
C PRO A 185 -24.26 -18.34 -1.38
N LEU A 186 -25.26 -17.49 -1.13
CA LEU A 186 -26.03 -17.49 0.13
C LEU A 186 -26.83 -18.79 0.38
N THR A 187 -26.97 -19.65 -0.64
CA THR A 187 -27.93 -20.76 -0.65
C THR A 187 -27.36 -22.12 -1.07
N LEU A 188 -26.08 -22.23 -1.45
CA LEU A 188 -25.50 -23.51 -1.91
C LEU A 188 -24.62 -24.12 -0.80
N HIS A 189 -24.90 -25.37 -0.42
CA HIS A 189 -23.98 -26.19 0.38
C HIS A 189 -22.69 -26.40 -0.43
N LYS A 190 -21.69 -25.54 -0.17
CA LYS A 190 -20.32 -25.72 -0.65
C LYS A 190 -19.52 -26.48 0.40
N ASP A 191 -18.62 -27.33 -0.05
CA ASP A 191 -17.70 -28.04 0.82
C ASP A 191 -16.68 -27.07 1.48
N ALA A 192 -16.12 -27.46 2.61
CA ALA A 192 -15.10 -26.72 3.33
C ALA A 192 -13.88 -26.40 2.45
N GLU A 193 -13.54 -27.31 1.53
CA GLU A 193 -12.46 -27.10 0.54
C GLU A 193 -12.67 -25.86 -0.35
N PHE A 194 -13.92 -25.54 -0.68
CA PHE A 194 -14.22 -24.32 -1.46
C PHE A 194 -13.81 -23.06 -0.68
N PHE A 195 -14.11 -23.00 0.61
CA PHE A 195 -13.74 -21.88 1.47
C PHE A 195 -12.24 -21.83 1.75
N LEU A 196 -11.57 -22.98 1.82
CA LEU A 196 -10.12 -23.07 1.90
C LEU A 196 -9.45 -22.44 0.68
N GLY A 197 -9.85 -22.81 -0.53
CA GLY A 197 -9.29 -22.22 -1.75
C GLY A 197 -9.47 -20.70 -1.82
N ARG A 198 -10.57 -20.16 -1.27
CA ARG A 198 -10.77 -18.70 -1.14
C ARG A 198 -9.86 -18.07 -0.09
N SER A 199 -9.68 -18.73 1.04
CA SER A 199 -8.75 -18.30 2.08
C SER A 199 -7.32 -18.23 1.54
N GLU A 200 -6.90 -19.21 0.74
CA GLU A 200 -5.59 -19.19 0.07
C GLU A 200 -5.45 -18.05 -0.94
N GLN A 201 -6.48 -17.79 -1.76
CA GLN A 201 -6.48 -16.64 -2.68
C GLN A 201 -6.40 -15.32 -1.92
N LEU A 202 -7.13 -15.19 -0.80
CA LEU A 202 -7.06 -14.01 0.06
C LEU A 202 -5.66 -13.84 0.64
N LYS A 203 -5.04 -14.92 1.16
CA LYS A 203 -3.67 -14.86 1.68
C LYS A 203 -2.68 -14.41 0.60
N LYS A 204 -2.77 -14.97 -0.62
CA LYS A 204 -1.94 -14.56 -1.77
C LYS A 204 -2.11 -13.09 -2.11
N LEU A 205 -3.35 -12.59 -2.16
CA LEU A 205 -3.65 -11.18 -2.40
C LEU A 205 -3.03 -10.28 -1.33
N ILE A 206 -3.17 -10.65 -0.05
CA ILE A 206 -2.62 -9.88 1.07
C ILE A 206 -1.09 -9.91 1.08
N THR A 207 -0.46 -11.05 0.76
CA THR A 207 0.99 -11.16 0.64
C THR A 207 1.54 -10.29 -0.49
N ALA A 208 0.93 -10.38 -1.69
CA ALA A 208 1.38 -9.59 -2.83
C ALA A 208 1.09 -8.08 -2.62
N GLY A 209 -0.07 -7.74 -2.06
CA GLY A 209 -0.40 -6.37 -1.69
C GLY A 209 0.54 -5.80 -0.62
N SER A 210 0.89 -6.59 0.40
CA SER A 210 1.88 -6.20 1.41
C SER A 210 3.25 -5.94 0.78
N ALA A 211 3.70 -6.79 -0.15
CA ALA A 211 4.96 -6.57 -0.86
C ALA A 211 4.97 -5.22 -1.61
N VAL A 212 3.87 -4.86 -2.28
CA VAL A 212 3.70 -3.55 -2.94
C VAL A 212 3.76 -2.40 -1.91
N MET A 213 3.05 -2.52 -0.78
CA MET A 213 3.06 -1.49 0.26
C MET A 213 4.45 -1.33 0.90
N VAL A 214 5.15 -2.44 1.15
CA VAL A 214 6.53 -2.45 1.67
C VAL A 214 7.46 -1.73 0.71
N ILE A 215 7.48 -2.09 -0.58
CA ILE A 215 8.37 -1.42 -1.53
C ILE A 215 7.96 0.04 -1.73
N GLY A 216 6.68 0.39 -1.64
CA GLY A 216 6.20 1.76 -1.65
C GLY A 216 6.77 2.60 -0.49
N VAL A 217 6.79 2.05 0.74
CA VAL A 217 7.40 2.73 1.90
C VAL A 217 8.92 2.86 1.75
N ILE A 218 9.62 1.82 1.27
CA ILE A 218 11.07 1.88 1.00
C ILE A 218 11.38 2.95 -0.04
N HIS A 219 10.63 2.94 -1.15
CA HIS A 219 10.77 3.91 -2.23
C HIS A 219 10.58 5.34 -1.70
N MET A 220 9.51 5.58 -0.93
CA MET A 220 9.23 6.87 -0.33
C MET A 220 10.34 7.33 0.61
N GLN A 221 10.89 6.44 1.45
CA GLN A 221 12.01 6.76 2.34
C GLN A 221 13.26 7.17 1.56
N LEU A 222 13.64 6.41 0.54
CA LEU A 222 14.83 6.69 -0.27
C LEU A 222 14.68 7.99 -1.06
N TRP A 223 13.47 8.24 -1.56
CA TRP A 223 13.13 9.49 -2.23
C TRP A 223 13.20 10.70 -1.30
N LEU A 224 12.59 10.62 -0.11
CA LEU A 224 12.62 11.69 0.90
C LEU A 224 14.03 11.91 1.49
N ASN A 225 14.87 10.89 1.50
CA ASN A 225 16.25 11.03 1.97
C ASN A 225 17.21 11.63 0.95
N TRP A 226 16.87 11.62 -0.34
CA TRP A 226 17.77 12.11 -1.39
C TRP A 226 18.14 13.60 -1.21
N PRO A 227 17.20 14.52 -0.93
CA PRO A 227 17.53 15.91 -0.59
C PRO A 227 18.50 16.06 0.59
N LEU A 228 18.49 15.13 1.53
CA LEU A 228 19.35 15.18 2.72
C LEU A 228 20.80 14.80 2.41
N ALA A 229 21.07 14.21 1.24
CA ALA A 229 22.42 13.91 0.79
C ALA A 229 23.27 15.17 0.50
N PHE A 230 22.62 16.33 0.32
CA PHE A 230 23.28 17.62 0.13
C PHE A 230 23.79 18.25 1.43
N LEU A 231 23.42 17.69 2.57
CA LEU A 231 23.79 18.23 3.87
C LEU A 231 25.06 17.51 4.37
N ASP A 232 26.04 18.27 4.84
CA ASP A 232 27.23 17.74 5.50
C ASP A 232 26.91 17.35 6.95
N GLY A 233 27.31 16.13 7.35
CA GLY A 233 27.14 15.36 8.62
C GLY A 233 26.80 16.07 9.94
N THR A 234 25.86 17.01 9.95
CA THR A 234 25.48 17.82 11.11
C THR A 234 24.37 17.14 11.90
N GLU A 235 24.28 17.44 13.19
CA GLU A 235 23.18 17.03 14.08
C GLU A 235 21.78 17.30 13.48
N LYS A 236 21.70 18.34 12.65
CA LYS A 236 20.49 18.74 11.92
C LYS A 236 20.05 17.74 10.86
N ILE A 237 20.98 17.01 10.22
CA ILE A 237 20.64 15.93 9.28
C ILE A 237 19.91 14.81 10.01
N THR A 238 20.36 14.46 11.22
CA THR A 238 19.73 13.42 12.02
C THR A 238 18.28 13.80 12.35
N GLN A 239 18.02 15.08 12.66
CA GLN A 239 16.66 15.59 12.89
C GLN A 239 15.80 15.59 11.62
N LEU A 240 16.36 15.97 10.47
CA LEU A 240 15.61 15.95 9.20
C LEU A 240 15.33 14.51 8.74
N LYS A 241 16.31 13.61 8.89
CA LYS A 241 16.14 12.17 8.62
C LYS A 241 15.04 11.59 9.50
N SER A 242 14.99 11.93 10.80
CA SER A 242 13.94 11.40 11.68
C SER A 242 12.54 11.83 11.24
N ILE A 243 12.37 13.05 10.70
CA ILE A 243 11.10 13.50 10.12
C ILE A 243 10.70 12.63 8.93
N THR A 244 11.61 12.39 7.97
CA THR A 244 11.29 11.53 6.81
C THR A 244 10.94 10.10 7.22
N VAL A 245 11.61 9.56 8.25
CA VAL A 245 11.32 8.25 8.84
C VAL A 245 9.94 8.22 9.47
N LEU A 246 9.55 9.26 10.22
CA LEU A 246 8.22 9.34 10.84
C LEU A 246 7.10 9.36 9.79
N ILE A 247 7.31 10.03 8.65
CA ILE A 247 6.36 9.99 7.52
C ILE A 247 6.24 8.57 6.97
N CYS A 248 7.38 7.90 6.76
CA CYS A 248 7.40 6.53 6.27
C CYS A 248 6.75 5.55 7.23
N GLN A 249 6.97 5.72 8.54
CA GLN A 249 6.31 4.95 9.59
C GLN A 249 4.81 5.21 9.62
N TYR A 250 4.36 6.47 9.49
CA TYR A 250 2.94 6.81 9.43
C TYR A 250 2.21 6.06 8.30
N TRP A 251 2.77 6.12 7.10
CA TRP A 251 2.20 5.42 5.95
C TRP A 251 2.33 3.90 6.07
N GLY A 252 3.43 3.39 6.62
CA GLY A 252 3.61 1.97 6.93
C GLY A 252 2.54 1.43 7.90
N VAL A 253 2.24 2.17 8.96
CA VAL A 253 1.14 1.84 9.90
C VAL A 253 -0.20 1.90 9.18
N SER A 254 -0.46 2.98 8.42
CA SER A 254 -1.71 3.16 7.67
C SER A 254 -1.97 2.03 6.69
N TYR A 255 -0.96 1.63 5.90
CA TYR A 255 -1.05 0.50 4.98
C TYR A 255 -1.29 -0.82 5.71
N SER A 256 -0.62 -1.04 6.84
CA SER A 256 -0.85 -2.24 7.66
C SER A 256 -2.30 -2.30 8.18
N LEU A 257 -2.86 -1.17 8.61
CA LEU A 257 -4.26 -1.08 9.06
C LEU A 257 -5.26 -1.31 7.90
N ILE A 258 -4.97 -0.80 6.70
CA ILE A 258 -5.80 -1.06 5.51
C ILE A 258 -5.81 -2.56 5.19
N ILE A 259 -4.64 -3.21 5.19
CA ILE A 259 -4.52 -4.65 4.97
C ILE A 259 -5.27 -5.42 6.06
N ALA A 260 -5.12 -5.04 7.33
CA ALA A 260 -5.83 -5.67 8.44
C ALA A 260 -7.36 -5.52 8.32
N ALA A 261 -7.83 -4.34 7.95
CA ALA A 261 -9.25 -4.03 7.75
C ALA A 261 -9.88 -4.83 6.59
N LEU A 262 -9.10 -5.24 5.59
CA LEU A 262 -9.53 -6.19 4.55
C LEU A 262 -9.45 -7.64 5.05
N TYR A 263 -8.30 -8.04 5.59
CA TYR A 263 -7.97 -9.44 5.87
C TYR A 263 -8.78 -10.00 7.04
N ILE A 264 -8.83 -9.32 8.18
CA ILE A 264 -9.46 -9.83 9.41
C ILE A 264 -10.94 -10.20 9.20
N PRO A 265 -11.80 -9.30 8.69
CA PRO A 265 -13.21 -9.65 8.50
C PRO A 265 -13.40 -10.73 7.44
N ALA A 266 -12.63 -10.69 6.34
CA ALA A 266 -12.74 -11.68 5.27
C ALA A 266 -12.30 -13.08 5.73
N ALA A 267 -11.16 -13.20 6.40
CA ALA A 267 -10.65 -14.45 6.93
C ALA A 267 -11.55 -15.00 8.05
N SER A 268 -12.08 -14.15 8.94
CA SER A 268 -13.04 -14.57 9.95
C SER A 268 -14.32 -15.12 9.32
N TYR A 269 -14.85 -14.45 8.30
CA TYR A 269 -16.03 -14.92 7.57
C TYR A 269 -15.77 -16.27 6.90
N LEU A 270 -14.67 -16.41 6.14
CA LEU A 270 -14.33 -17.67 5.46
C LEU A 270 -14.14 -18.83 6.45
N SER A 271 -13.48 -18.58 7.59
CA SER A 271 -13.30 -19.55 8.67
C SER A 271 -14.63 -20.05 9.22
N ASN A 272 -15.55 -19.11 9.51
CA ASN A 272 -16.88 -19.44 10.01
C ASN A 272 -17.72 -20.22 8.99
N GLN A 273 -17.64 -19.86 7.70
CA GLN A 273 -18.36 -20.58 6.65
C GLN A 273 -17.83 -22.01 6.46
N ALA A 274 -16.51 -22.21 6.48
CA ALA A 274 -15.94 -23.55 6.44
C ALA A 274 -16.36 -24.39 7.66
N LYS A 275 -16.38 -23.78 8.86
CA LYS A 275 -16.87 -24.45 10.07
C LYS A 275 -18.31 -24.93 9.91
N LEU A 276 -19.20 -24.07 9.39
CA LEU A 276 -20.61 -24.43 9.16
C LEU A 276 -20.74 -25.53 8.10
N ALA A 277 -19.97 -25.47 7.02
CA ALA A 277 -19.94 -26.50 5.98
C ALA A 277 -19.53 -27.87 6.54
N LEU A 278 -18.48 -27.91 7.38
CA LEU A 278 -18.04 -29.14 8.05
C LEU A 278 -19.13 -29.71 8.95
N GLN A 279 -19.85 -28.86 9.69
CA GLN A 279 -20.94 -29.28 10.58
C GLN A 279 -22.17 -29.82 9.83
N GLN A 280 -22.48 -29.27 8.65
CA GLN A 280 -23.68 -29.61 7.87
C GLN A 280 -23.45 -30.76 6.88
N GLY A 281 -22.25 -30.88 6.30
CA GLY A 281 -22.01 -31.69 5.11
C GLY A 281 -20.79 -32.61 5.14
N GLY A 282 -19.81 -32.39 6.03
CA GLY A 282 -18.51 -33.09 5.98
C GLY A 282 -18.58 -34.61 6.21
N ASP A 283 -17.48 -35.32 5.93
CA ASP A 283 -17.34 -36.73 6.30
C ASP A 283 -17.59 -36.92 7.81
N ARG A 284 -18.04 -38.10 8.22
CA ARG A 284 -18.35 -38.40 9.64
C ARG A 284 -17.20 -38.03 10.59
N GLU A 285 -15.97 -38.19 10.13
CA GLU A 285 -14.74 -37.88 10.88
C GLU A 285 -14.47 -36.37 10.96
N GLN A 286 -14.66 -35.65 9.85
CA GLN A 286 -14.55 -34.18 9.79
C GLN A 286 -15.65 -33.47 10.60
N ARG A 287 -16.83 -34.09 10.73
CA ARG A 287 -17.92 -33.60 11.60
C ARG A 287 -17.59 -33.70 13.09
N GLN A 288 -16.76 -34.67 13.49
CA GLN A 288 -16.44 -34.90 14.90
C GLN A 288 -15.54 -33.81 15.48
N ASP A 289 -14.62 -33.25 14.67
CA ASP A 289 -13.76 -32.15 15.10
C ASP A 289 -13.49 -31.11 13.99
N PRO A 290 -14.46 -30.21 13.72
CA PRO A 290 -14.27 -29.11 12.77
C PRO A 290 -13.14 -28.16 13.16
N ALA A 291 -12.81 -28.07 14.46
CA ALA A 291 -11.74 -27.19 14.95
C ALA A 291 -10.38 -27.72 14.52
N LYS A 292 -10.14 -29.03 14.64
CA LYS A 292 -8.92 -29.69 14.17
C LYS A 292 -8.69 -29.47 12.67
N TRP A 293 -9.72 -29.67 11.83
CA TRP A 293 -9.60 -29.43 10.39
C TRP A 293 -9.23 -27.98 10.06
N LEU A 294 -9.85 -27.00 10.73
CA LEU A 294 -9.54 -25.58 10.53
C LEU A 294 -8.10 -25.22 10.97
N ILE A 295 -7.57 -25.89 12.00
CA ILE A 295 -6.18 -25.69 12.44
C ILE A 295 -5.21 -26.28 11.40
N GLU A 296 -5.44 -27.54 10.99
CA GLU A 296 -4.60 -28.25 10.01
C GLU A 296 -4.54 -27.52 8.66
N ASN A 297 -5.62 -26.86 8.27
CA ASN A 297 -5.72 -26.10 7.02
C ASN A 297 -5.45 -24.59 7.19
N HIS A 298 -4.91 -24.16 8.34
CA HIS A 298 -4.56 -22.76 8.62
C HIS A 298 -5.72 -21.77 8.40
N MET A 299 -6.95 -22.20 8.70
CA MET A 299 -8.16 -21.39 8.61
C MET A 299 -8.64 -20.88 9.96
N MET A 300 -8.16 -21.44 11.07
CA MET A 300 -8.42 -20.91 12.40
C MET A 300 -7.51 -19.71 12.68
N PHE A 301 -8.10 -18.62 13.17
CA PHE A 301 -7.34 -17.50 13.74
C PHE A 301 -6.70 -17.95 15.05
N SER A 302 -5.50 -18.54 14.96
CA SER A 302 -4.58 -18.71 16.09
C SER A 302 -3.46 -17.68 15.94
N PRO A 303 -3.16 -16.86 16.97
CA PRO A 303 -2.09 -15.86 16.88
C PRO A 303 -0.74 -16.45 16.46
N ILE A 304 -0.44 -17.68 16.89
CA ILE A 304 0.81 -18.37 16.55
C ILE A 304 0.76 -18.91 15.11
N ALA A 305 -0.33 -19.59 14.73
CA ALA A 305 -0.47 -20.14 13.37
C ALA A 305 -0.64 -19.03 12.31
N SER A 306 -1.09 -17.86 12.71
CA SER A 306 -1.24 -16.68 11.86
C SER A 306 0.02 -15.82 11.80
N LEU A 307 1.12 -16.20 12.48
CA LEU A 307 2.32 -15.38 12.57
C LEU A 307 2.87 -14.95 11.20
N PRO A 308 3.02 -15.83 10.18
CA PRO A 308 3.47 -15.38 8.85
C PRO A 308 2.52 -14.34 8.23
N GLN A 309 1.22 -14.47 8.47
CA GLN A 309 0.21 -13.55 7.98
C GLN A 309 0.18 -12.24 8.77
N ILE A 310 0.38 -12.29 10.09
CA ILE A 310 0.55 -11.12 10.93
C ILE A 310 1.80 -10.35 10.48
N LEU A 311 2.92 -11.04 10.31
CA LEU A 311 4.16 -10.46 9.76
C LEU A 311 3.92 -9.82 8.40
N THR A 312 3.15 -10.48 7.52
CA THR A 312 2.76 -9.92 6.24
C THR A 312 1.92 -8.64 6.41
N VAL A 313 0.94 -8.63 7.32
CA VAL A 313 0.09 -7.46 7.58
C VAL A 313 0.89 -6.29 8.15
N ILE A 314 1.84 -6.55 9.04
CA ILE A 314 2.65 -5.51 9.71
C ILE A 314 3.95 -5.19 8.97
N ALA A 315 4.30 -5.91 7.90
CA ALA A 315 5.55 -5.70 7.19
C ALA A 315 5.76 -4.23 6.73
N PRO A 316 4.75 -3.52 6.21
CA PRO A 316 4.90 -2.11 5.85
C PRO A 316 5.26 -1.23 7.05
N MET A 317 4.70 -1.51 8.24
CA MET A 317 5.05 -0.82 9.48
C MET A 317 6.48 -1.12 9.92
N LEU A 318 6.90 -2.39 9.87
CA LEU A 318 8.25 -2.79 10.28
C LEU A 318 9.32 -2.14 9.42
N VAL A 319 9.06 -2.01 8.12
CA VAL A 319 9.99 -1.41 7.15
C VAL A 319 10.29 0.05 7.48
N GLY A 320 9.32 0.83 7.96
CA GLY A 320 9.60 2.20 8.43
C GLY A 320 10.71 2.23 9.49
N THR A 321 10.67 1.30 10.45
CA THR A 321 11.65 1.18 11.54
C THR A 321 12.98 0.56 11.09
N PHE A 322 12.97 -0.40 10.17
CA PHE A 322 14.20 -1.02 9.67
C PHE A 322 14.92 -0.18 8.60
N SER A 323 14.19 0.67 7.90
CA SER A 323 14.77 1.53 6.86
C SER A 323 15.77 2.54 7.42
N SER A 324 15.59 3.00 8.66
CA SER A 324 16.56 3.89 9.31
C SER A 324 17.90 3.18 9.53
N ALA A 325 17.88 1.94 10.02
CA ALA A 325 19.07 1.11 10.16
C ALA A 325 19.74 0.83 8.80
N LEU A 326 18.93 0.61 7.74
CA LEU A 326 19.45 0.38 6.39
C LEU A 326 20.05 1.65 5.77
N SER A 327 19.43 2.80 6.02
CA SER A 327 19.94 4.11 5.64
C SER A 327 21.28 4.39 6.33
N ASP A 328 21.38 4.15 7.63
CA ASP A 328 22.63 4.36 8.37
C ASP A 328 23.76 3.43 7.91
N LEU A 329 23.43 2.23 7.41
CA LEU A 329 24.42 1.28 6.88
C LEU A 329 24.92 1.64 5.47
N VAL A 330 24.20 2.49 4.74
CA VAL A 330 24.51 2.84 3.34
C VAL A 330 25.09 4.26 3.22
N PHE A 331 24.76 5.15 4.16
CA PHE A 331 25.22 6.55 4.19
C PHE A 331 26.42 6.81 5.12
N TYR A 332 26.91 5.79 5.83
CA TYR A 332 28.21 5.77 6.52
C TYR A 332 29.17 4.80 5.82
#